data_AF-A0A6A1QBA6-F1
#
_entry.id   AF-A0A6A1QBA6-F1
#
_cell.length_a   1.000
_cell.length_b   1.000
_cell.length_c   1.000
_cell.angle_alpha   90.00
_cell.angle_beta   90.00
_cell.angle_gamma   90.00
#
_symmetry.space_group_name_H-M   'P 1'
#
loop_
_entity.id
_entity.type
_entity.pdbx_description
1 polymer ?
#
loop_
_entity_poly.entity_id
_entity_poly.type
_entity_poly.pdbx_seq_one_letter_code
_entity_poly.pdbx_strand_id
1 'polypeptide(L)'
;LALSPSPRNPAEPIAVQNNQQLALKVEGVVQHGSKPGLFRKIQSVCLNVSSTLQSKSGQDYKIPIDNMTNEMEQRVEPHNDYFSTQFLLNFAILGTHNITVESSVKDANGIVWKTGPRTTIFVKSLEDPYSQQIRLQQQQVQQPLQQQQQRNAYTRF
;
A
#
# COMPACT_ATOMS: atom_id res chain seq x y z
N LEU A 1 -0.86 -0.73 -18.79
CA LEU A 1 -0.38 -0.06 -17.56
C LEU A 1 0.53 -1.05 -16.84
N ALA A 2 1.72 -0.64 -16.45
CA ALA A 2 2.69 -1.46 -15.73
C ALA A 2 3.02 -0.80 -14.38
N LEU A 3 3.19 -1.62 -13.36
CA LEU A 3 3.45 -1.21 -11.98
C LEU A 3 4.78 -1.83 -11.53
N SER A 4 5.66 -1.03 -10.95
CA SER A 4 6.91 -1.50 -10.35
C SER A 4 7.09 -0.95 -8.93
N PRO A 5 7.53 -1.77 -7.96
CA PRO A 5 7.92 -3.18 -8.08
C PRO A 5 6.75 -4.11 -8.46
N SER A 6 7.01 -5.09 -9.32
CA SER A 6 6.05 -6.12 -9.71
C SER A 6 6.28 -7.37 -8.85
N PRO A 7 5.24 -7.97 -8.25
CA PRO A 7 5.41 -9.23 -7.55
C PRO A 7 5.76 -10.34 -8.54
N ARG A 8 6.55 -11.33 -8.10
CA ARG A 8 6.93 -12.48 -8.94
C ARG A 8 5.72 -13.33 -9.34
N ASN A 9 4.72 -13.38 -8.47
CA ASN A 9 3.42 -13.99 -8.71
C ASN A 9 2.33 -12.96 -8.38
N PRO A 10 1.31 -12.76 -9.23
CA PRO A 10 0.21 -11.82 -8.96
C PRO A 10 -0.49 -11.99 -7.60
N ALA A 11 -0.48 -13.21 -7.04
CA ALA A 11 -1.06 -13.50 -5.73
C ALA A 11 -0.09 -13.31 -4.54
N GLU A 12 1.20 -13.07 -4.80
CA GLU A 12 2.21 -12.90 -3.75
C GLU A 12 2.30 -11.42 -3.31
N PRO A 13 2.06 -11.10 -2.03
CA PRO A 13 2.20 -9.73 -1.55
C PRO A 13 3.66 -9.27 -1.50
N ILE A 14 3.88 -8.00 -1.82
CA ILE A 14 5.19 -7.35 -1.66
C ILE A 14 5.38 -7.02 -0.17
N ALA A 15 6.46 -7.52 0.43
CA ALA A 15 6.76 -7.24 1.84
C ALA A 15 7.36 -5.84 2.02
N VAL A 16 6.81 -5.08 2.96
CA VAL A 16 7.27 -3.73 3.33
C VAL A 16 7.30 -3.62 4.85
N GLN A 17 8.31 -2.96 5.42
CA GLN A 17 8.34 -2.69 6.86
C GLN A 17 7.43 -1.49 7.17
N ASN A 18 6.73 -1.53 8.29
CA ASN A 18 5.73 -0.53 8.67
C ASN A 18 6.28 0.87 8.98
N ASN A 19 7.60 1.01 9.08
CA ASN A 19 8.32 2.28 9.21
C ASN A 19 8.92 2.77 7.87
N GLN A 20 8.69 2.05 6.77
CA GLN A 20 9.18 2.40 5.43
C GLN A 20 8.03 2.81 4.51
N GLN A 21 8.39 3.52 3.45
CA GLN A 21 7.48 3.82 2.35
C GLN A 21 7.73 2.86 1.18
N LEU A 22 6.67 2.53 0.44
CA LEU A 22 6.77 1.85 -0.84
C LEU A 22 6.77 2.89 -1.96
N ALA A 23 7.84 2.92 -2.74
CA ALA A 23 7.85 3.64 -4.01
C ALA A 23 7.16 2.79 -5.08
N LEU A 24 6.00 3.25 -5.53
CA LEU A 24 5.23 2.64 -6.61
C LEU A 24 5.40 3.47 -7.88
N LYS A 25 6.21 2.99 -8.82
CA LYS A 25 6.33 3.57 -10.15
C LYS A 25 5.22 3.00 -11.04
N VAL A 26 4.47 3.90 -11.64
CA VAL A 26 3.38 3.61 -12.59
C VAL A 26 3.81 4.10 -13.95
N GLU A 27 3.72 3.25 -14.95
CA GLU A 27 4.03 3.61 -16.34
C GLU A 27 3.03 3.00 -17.32
N GLY A 28 2.89 3.64 -18.47
CA GLY A 28 1.96 3.17 -19.48
C GLY A 28 2.20 3.79 -20.82
N VAL A 29 1.59 3.15 -21.83
CA VAL A 29 1.55 3.62 -23.20
C VAL A 29 0.09 3.83 -23.56
N VAL A 30 -0.23 5.01 -24.09
CA VAL A 30 -1.50 5.33 -24.70
C VAL A 30 -1.59 4.59 -26.03
N GLN A 31 -2.59 3.71 -26.16
CA GLN A 31 -2.85 3.02 -27.41
C GLN A 31 -3.96 3.75 -28.17
N HIS A 32 -3.68 4.09 -29.42
CA HIS A 32 -4.64 4.73 -30.30
C HIS A 32 -5.32 3.70 -31.21
N GLY A 33 -6.54 4.01 -31.64
CA GLY A 33 -7.20 3.30 -32.74
C GLY A 33 -6.54 3.59 -34.09
N SER A 34 -7.25 3.24 -35.17
CA SER A 34 -6.73 3.32 -36.55
C SER A 34 -6.27 4.70 -37.02
N LYS A 35 -6.83 5.79 -36.47
CA LYS A 35 -6.38 7.18 -36.72
C LYS A 35 -6.33 7.98 -35.41
N PRO A 36 -5.15 8.13 -34.79
CA PRO A 36 -4.96 8.98 -33.61
C PRO A 36 -5.45 10.41 -33.87
N GLY A 37 -6.12 11.03 -32.90
CA GLY A 37 -6.50 12.44 -32.99
C GLY A 37 -7.66 12.77 -33.95
N LEU A 38 -8.25 11.78 -34.63
CA LEU A 38 -9.31 12.03 -35.63
C LEU A 38 -10.57 12.68 -35.03
N PHE A 39 -10.99 12.19 -33.86
CA PHE A 39 -12.17 12.73 -33.16
C PHE A 39 -11.82 13.44 -31.87
N ARG A 40 -10.77 12.99 -31.18
CA ARG A 40 -10.31 13.52 -29.90
C ARG A 40 -8.82 13.32 -29.74
N LYS A 41 -8.17 14.26 -29.05
CA LYS A 41 -6.77 14.18 -28.64
C LYS A 41 -6.70 14.05 -27.12
N ILE A 42 -5.93 13.08 -26.64
CA ILE A 42 -5.62 12.92 -25.22
C ILE A 42 -4.67 14.06 -24.82
N GLN A 43 -5.04 14.80 -23.78
CA GLN A 43 -4.22 15.86 -23.19
C GLN A 43 -3.40 15.31 -22.02
N SER A 44 -4.01 14.49 -21.16
CA SER A 44 -3.30 13.94 -20.00
C SER A 44 -3.91 12.62 -19.54
N VAL A 45 -3.13 11.81 -18.84
CA VAL A 45 -3.58 10.64 -18.10
C VAL A 45 -3.76 11.02 -16.63
N CYS A 46 -4.92 10.75 -16.06
CA CYS A 46 -5.20 10.86 -14.64
C CYS A 46 -5.04 9.48 -14.00
N LEU A 47 -4.19 9.39 -12.98
CA LEU A 47 -3.92 8.18 -12.22
C LEU A 47 -4.43 8.35 -10.80
N ASN A 48 -5.21 7.39 -10.32
CA ASN A 48 -5.70 7.34 -8.96
C ASN A 48 -5.13 6.10 -8.28
N VAL A 49 -4.47 6.28 -7.13
CA VAL A 49 -3.90 5.20 -6.32
C VAL A 49 -4.59 5.20 -4.96
N SER A 50 -5.22 4.07 -4.64
CA SER A 50 -5.90 3.84 -3.37
C SER A 50 -5.32 2.62 -2.66
N SER A 51 -5.39 2.59 -1.32
CA SER A 51 -4.97 1.43 -0.51
C SER A 51 -6.00 1.11 0.56
N THR A 52 -6.41 -0.16 0.63
CA THR A 52 -7.34 -0.66 1.64
C THR A 52 -6.73 -1.82 2.41
N LEU A 53 -6.94 -1.85 3.74
CA LEU A 53 -6.48 -2.95 4.59
C LEU A 53 -7.39 -4.16 4.39
N GLN A 54 -6.83 -5.28 3.93
CA GLN A 54 -7.56 -6.53 3.71
C GLN A 54 -7.61 -7.40 4.96
N SER A 55 -6.48 -7.53 5.66
CA SER A 55 -6.39 -8.32 6.89
C SER A 55 -5.39 -7.69 7.85
N LYS A 56 -5.75 -7.66 9.14
CA LYS A 56 -4.86 -7.22 10.21
C LYS A 56 -4.02 -8.40 10.71
N SER A 57 -2.75 -8.15 11.00
CA SER A 57 -1.90 -9.10 11.71
C SER A 57 -1.35 -8.45 12.98
N GLY A 58 -1.65 -9.03 14.16
CA GLY A 58 -1.21 -8.52 15.47
C GLY A 58 -2.37 -8.14 16.40
N GLN A 59 -2.04 -7.76 17.64
CA GLN A 59 -3.03 -7.26 18.61
C GLN A 59 -3.56 -5.88 18.18
N ASP A 60 -4.84 -5.61 18.47
CA ASP A 60 -5.51 -4.34 18.19
C ASP A 60 -4.89 -3.19 19.01
N TYR A 61 -3.80 -2.62 18.51
CA TYR A 61 -3.35 -1.32 18.98
C TYR A 61 -4.26 -0.26 18.35
N LYS A 62 -4.86 0.59 19.18
CA LYS A 62 -5.71 1.72 18.76
C LYS A 62 -4.89 2.76 17.99
N ILE A 63 -4.50 2.45 16.76
CA ILE A 63 -4.02 3.44 15.82
C ILE A 63 -5.27 4.13 15.26
N PRO A 64 -5.41 5.46 15.38
CA PRO A 64 -6.50 6.19 14.75
C PRO A 64 -6.53 5.86 13.25
N ILE A 65 -7.62 5.22 12.80
CA ILE A 65 -7.80 4.71 11.43
C ILE A 65 -7.85 5.85 10.40
N ASP A 66 -8.25 7.03 10.85
CA ASP A 66 -8.65 8.15 9.99
C ASP A 66 -7.49 8.82 9.24
N ASN A 67 -6.23 8.51 9.58
CA ASN A 67 -5.04 9.16 9.00
C ASN A 67 -4.17 8.25 8.11
N MET A 68 -4.57 7.01 7.81
CA MET A 68 -3.65 6.03 7.21
C MET A 68 -4.14 5.36 5.92
N THR A 69 -4.99 6.01 5.15
CA THR A 69 -5.37 5.54 3.81
C THR A 69 -4.51 6.23 2.76
N ASN A 70 -3.80 5.44 1.95
CA ASN A 70 -3.14 5.99 0.77
C ASN A 70 -4.21 6.29 -0.26
N GLU A 71 -4.55 7.57 -0.45
CA GLU A 71 -5.45 8.05 -1.51
C GLU A 71 -4.74 9.19 -2.23
N MET A 72 -4.29 8.94 -3.46
CA MET A 72 -3.49 9.87 -4.24
C MET A 72 -4.02 9.98 -5.66
N GLU A 73 -4.11 11.20 -6.17
CA GLU A 73 -4.39 11.47 -7.58
C GLU A 73 -3.21 12.21 -8.19
N GLN A 74 -2.80 11.79 -9.39
CA GLN A 74 -1.82 12.52 -10.17
C GLN A 74 -2.20 12.56 -11.64
N ARG A 75 -2.01 13.71 -12.26
CA ARG A 75 -2.18 13.92 -13.69
C ARG A 75 -0.82 14.02 -14.37
N VAL A 76 -0.65 13.31 -15.47
CA VAL A 76 0.59 13.26 -16.24
C VAL A 76 0.27 13.54 -17.71
N GLU A 77 1.00 14.46 -18.34
CA GLU A 77 0.95 14.63 -19.79
C GLU A 77 1.86 13.59 -20.45
N PRO A 78 1.32 12.68 -21.29
CA PRO A 78 2.15 11.69 -21.97
C PRO A 78 3.06 12.37 -22.98
N HIS A 79 4.31 11.91 -23.07
CA HIS A 79 5.25 12.32 -24.10
C HIS A 79 5.22 11.31 -25.24
N ASN A 80 4.82 11.78 -26.43
CA ASN A 80 4.31 10.92 -27.52
C ASN A 80 3.13 10.10 -26.99
N ASP A 81 3.35 8.82 -26.71
CA ASP A 81 2.34 7.93 -26.14
C ASP A 81 2.74 7.38 -24.77
N TYR A 82 3.95 7.66 -24.28
CA TYR A 82 4.45 7.12 -23.02
C TYR A 82 4.26 8.08 -21.85
N PHE A 83 3.90 7.56 -20.69
CA PHE A 83 3.89 8.30 -19.43
C PHE A 83 4.49 7.46 -18.31
N SER A 84 5.09 8.14 -17.32
CA SER A 84 5.54 7.53 -16.09
C SER A 84 5.42 8.51 -14.92
N THR A 85 5.06 8.00 -13.76
CA THR A 85 5.11 8.73 -12.49
C THR A 85 5.39 7.78 -11.32
N GLN A 86 5.59 8.35 -10.13
CA GLN A 86 5.84 7.61 -8.90
C GLN A 86 4.95 8.11 -7.77
N PHE A 87 4.45 7.17 -6.97
CA PHE A 87 3.72 7.42 -5.73
C PHE A 87 4.50 6.85 -4.55
N LEU A 88 4.47 7.52 -3.40
CA LEU A 88 5.07 7.04 -2.16
C LEU A 88 3.94 6.63 -1.20
N LEU A 89 3.82 5.35 -0.94
CA LEU A 89 2.75 4.79 -0.11
C LEU A 89 3.27 4.45 1.29
N ASN A 90 2.52 4.83 2.32
CA ASN A 90 2.83 4.53 3.72
C ASN A 90 1.98 3.36 4.22
N PHE A 91 2.61 2.43 4.96
CA PHE A 91 1.97 1.20 5.47
C PHE A 91 2.17 1.02 6.98
N ALA A 92 1.88 2.03 7.78
CA ALA A 92 2.11 1.94 9.22
C ALA A 92 1.15 0.98 9.97
N ILE A 93 0.09 0.47 9.33
CA ILE A 93 -0.75 -0.61 9.89
C ILE A 93 -0.23 -1.97 9.40
N LEU A 94 0.07 -2.87 10.34
CA LEU A 94 0.50 -4.24 10.05
C LEU A 94 -0.61 -5.07 9.42
N GLY A 95 -0.25 -5.88 8.42
CA GLY A 95 -1.19 -6.75 7.74
C GLY A 95 -1.10 -6.67 6.21
N THR A 96 -2.08 -7.27 5.54
CA THR A 96 -2.15 -7.26 4.07
C THR A 96 -3.01 -6.09 3.59
N HIS A 97 -2.47 -5.30 2.66
CA HIS A 97 -3.10 -4.17 2.01
C HIS A 97 -3.31 -4.45 0.52
N ASN A 98 -4.43 -3.98 0.00
CA ASN A 98 -4.76 -4.00 -1.43
C ASN A 98 -4.54 -2.60 -1.99
N ILE A 99 -3.54 -2.44 -2.84
CA ILE A 99 -3.32 -1.20 -3.60
C ILE A 99 -4.07 -1.32 -4.92
N THR A 100 -4.92 -0.35 -5.23
CA THR A 100 -5.60 -0.24 -6.53
C THR A 100 -5.08 0.98 -7.26
N VAL A 101 -4.67 0.79 -8.51
CA VAL A 101 -4.30 1.86 -9.44
C VAL A 101 -5.32 1.89 -10.56
N GLU A 102 -5.99 3.03 -10.71
CA GLU A 102 -6.93 3.30 -11.79
C GLU A 102 -6.36 4.37 -12.71
N SER A 103 -6.66 4.22 -14.01
CA SER A 103 -6.26 5.19 -15.01
C SER A 103 -7.47 5.70 -15.79
N SER A 104 -7.46 6.99 -16.08
CA SER A 104 -8.42 7.65 -16.95
C SER A 104 -7.70 8.66 -17.83
N VAL A 105 -8.30 9.06 -18.94
CA VAL A 105 -7.70 10.05 -19.84
C VAL A 105 -8.54 11.32 -19.85
N LYS A 106 -7.89 12.46 -19.83
CA LYS A 106 -8.52 13.77 -20.01
C LYS A 106 -8.24 14.25 -21.44
N ASP A 107 -9.30 14.61 -22.16
CA ASP A 107 -9.17 15.17 -23.51
C ASP A 107 -8.90 16.68 -23.49
N ALA A 108 -8.60 17.25 -24.67
CA ALA A 108 -8.32 18.68 -24.83
C ALA A 108 -9.50 19.61 -24.46
N ASN A 109 -10.73 19.08 -24.43
CA ASN A 109 -11.91 19.84 -23.99
C ASN A 109 -12.12 19.76 -22.47
N GLY A 110 -11.21 19.08 -21.76
CA GLY A 110 -11.25 18.92 -20.32
C GLY A 110 -12.13 17.77 -19.82
N ILE A 111 -12.70 16.96 -20.71
CA ILE A 111 -13.57 15.85 -20.36
C ILE A 111 -12.71 14.67 -19.90
N VAL A 112 -13.07 14.10 -18.74
CA VAL A 112 -12.41 12.90 -18.20
C VAL A 112 -13.15 11.64 -18.66
N TRP A 113 -12.39 10.71 -19.23
CA TRP A 113 -12.85 9.44 -19.77
C TRP A 113 -12.29 8.31 -18.92
N LYS A 114 -13.17 7.61 -18.20
CA LYS A 114 -12.84 6.43 -17.38
C LYS A 114 -12.67 5.17 -18.24
N THR A 115 -11.73 5.22 -19.18
CA THR A 115 -11.46 4.16 -20.17
C THR A 115 -10.20 3.35 -19.88
N GLY A 116 -9.41 3.74 -18.88
CA GLY A 116 -8.15 3.08 -18.57
C GLY A 116 -8.32 1.83 -17.69
N PRO A 117 -7.29 0.97 -17.63
CA PRO A 117 -7.30 -0.20 -16.75
C PRO A 117 -7.36 0.17 -15.27
N ARG A 118 -7.92 -0.77 -14.50
CA ARG A 118 -7.83 -0.88 -13.05
C ARG A 118 -6.95 -2.07 -12.71
N THR A 119 -5.86 -1.84 -11.97
CA THR A 119 -4.90 -2.89 -11.58
C THR A 119 -4.74 -2.91 -10.07
N THR A 120 -4.70 -4.11 -9.49
CA THR A 120 -4.55 -4.30 -8.05
C THR A 120 -3.29 -5.09 -7.75
N ILE A 121 -2.54 -4.66 -6.74
CA ILE A 121 -1.38 -5.38 -6.19
C ILE A 121 -1.52 -5.52 -4.67
N PHE A 122 -0.88 -6.54 -4.12
CA PHE A 122 -0.94 -6.83 -2.69
C PHE A 122 0.37 -6.42 -2.00
N VAL A 123 0.25 -5.83 -0.82
CA VAL A 123 1.39 -5.49 0.03
C VAL A 123 1.18 -6.11 1.41
N LYS A 124 2.23 -6.71 1.97
CA LYS A 124 2.22 -7.18 3.36
C LYS A 124 3.10 -6.26 4.19
N SER A 125 2.47 -5.45 5.03
CA SER A 125 3.13 -4.63 6.03
C SER A 125 3.55 -5.50 7.20
N LEU A 126 4.86 -5.51 7.45
CA LEU A 126 5.51 -6.27 8.51
C LEU A 126 6.06 -5.29 9.54
N GLU A 127 6.16 -5.75 10.78
CA GLU A 127 6.76 -4.97 11.83
C GLU A 127 8.26 -4.82 11.59
N ASP A 128 8.78 -3.64 11.86
CA ASP A 128 10.21 -3.38 11.84
C ASP A 128 10.98 -4.32 12.83
N PRO A 129 12.11 -4.93 12.42
CA PRO A 129 12.86 -5.87 13.25
C PRO A 129 13.28 -5.33 14.62
N TYR A 130 13.61 -4.03 14.73
CA TYR A 130 14.00 -3.43 15.99
C TYR A 130 12.81 -3.37 16.96
N SER A 131 11.65 -2.96 16.46
CA SER A 131 10.39 -2.96 17.23
C SER A 131 10.04 -4.37 17.74
N GLN A 132 10.21 -5.39 16.88
CA GLN A 132 10.01 -6.79 17.25
C GLN A 132 10.93 -7.22 18.41
N GLN A 133 12.22 -6.87 18.37
CA GLN A 133 13.18 -7.22 19.41
C GLN A 133 12.85 -6.57 20.76
N ILE A 134 12.51 -5.28 20.76
CA ILE A 134 12.14 -4.56 21.98
C ILE A 134 10.91 -5.21 22.65
N ARG A 135 9.90 -5.59 21.85
CA ARG A 135 8.71 -6.28 22.38
C ARG A 135 9.05 -7.62 23.01
N LEU A 136 9.91 -8.41 22.38
CA LEU A 136 10.35 -9.71 22.91
C LEU A 136 11.11 -9.57 24.23
N GLN A 137 11.95 -8.53 24.37
CA GLN A 137 12.64 -8.24 25.62
C GLN A 137 11.67 -7.84 26.74
N GLN A 138 10.68 -6.98 26.47
CA GLN A 138 9.69 -6.57 27.47
C GLN A 138 8.85 -7.74 28.02
N GLN A 139 8.51 -8.72 27.17
CA GLN A 139 7.76 -9.90 27.61
C GLN A 139 8.55 -10.79 28.58
N GLN A 140 9.89 -10.85 28.46
CA GLN A 140 10.72 -11.63 29.39
C GLN A 140 10.83 -10.97 30.77
N VAL A 141 10.75 -9.63 30.85
CA VAL A 141 10.90 -8.90 32.12
C VAL A 141 9.65 -9.01 33.01
N GLN A 142 8.47 -9.32 32.46
CA GLN A 142 7.21 -9.42 33.23
C GLN A 142 6.91 -10.80 33.83
N GLN A 143 7.66 -11.86 33.48
CA GLN A 143 7.39 -13.21 33.98
C GLN A 143 7.88 -13.59 35.40
N PRO A 144 8.71 -12.84 36.18
CA PRO A 144 9.11 -13.35 37.49
C PRO A 144 8.12 -13.10 38.65
N LEU A 145 7.09 -12.25 38.52
CA LEU A 145 6.29 -11.82 39.68
C LEU A 145 5.12 -12.73 40.09
N GLN A 146 4.71 -13.71 39.27
CA GLN A 146 3.60 -14.62 39.62
C GLN A 146 4.01 -15.93 40.29
N GLN A 147 5.27 -16.37 40.19
CA GLN A 147 5.69 -17.62 40.84
C GLN A 147 6.08 -17.49 42.32
N GLN A 148 6.29 -16.27 42.83
CA GLN A 148 6.66 -16.09 44.24
C GLN A 148 5.46 -16.02 45.20
N GLN A 149 4.23 -15.82 44.72
CA GLN A 149 3.06 -15.69 45.59
C GLN A 149 2.36 -17.03 45.90
N GLN A 150 2.56 -18.06 45.07
CA GLN A 150 2.03 -19.41 45.35
C GLN A 150 2.89 -20.22 46.33
N ARG A 151 4.17 -19.87 46.50
CA ARG A 151 5.07 -20.63 47.40
C ARG A 151 4.89 -20.29 48.89
N ASN A 152 4.29 -19.14 49.21
CA ASN A 152 4.06 -18.73 50.61
C ASN A 152 2.71 -19.21 51.19
N ALA A 153 1.86 -19.86 50.39
CA ALA A 153 0.55 -20.33 50.86
C ALA A 153 0.59 -21.71 51.55
N TYR A 154 1.71 -22.43 51.49
CA TYR A 154 1.78 -23.84 51.93
C TYR A 154 2.63 -24.09 53.19
N THR A 155 3.08 -23.05 53.91
CA THR A 155 4.02 -23.22 55.05
C THR A 155 3.41 -22.89 56.42
N ARG A 156 2.10 -23.06 56.61
CA ARG A 156 1.49 -23.03 57.96
C ARG A 156 0.79 -24.35 58.25
N PHE A 157 1.54 -25.27 58.85
CA PHE A 157 1.07 -26.32 59.75
C PHE A 157 2.01 -26.36 60.95
#